data_AF-A0A1I3L1Y1-F1
#
_entry.id   AF-A0A1I3L1Y1-F1
#
_cell.length_a   1.000
_cell.length_b   1.000
_cell.length_c   1.000
_cell.angle_alpha   90.00
_cell.angle_beta   90.00
_cell.angle_gamma   90.00
#
_symmetry.space_group_name_H-M   'P 1'
#
loop_
_entity.id
_entity.type
_entity.pdbx_description
1 polymer ?
#
loop_
_entity_poly.entity_id
_entity_poly.type
_entity_poly.pdbx_seq_one_letter_code
_entity_poly.pdbx_strand_id
1 'polypeptide(L)'
;MSDLAEKASVSRAMIFKVERAESSPTATLLGKLSGAFGLSMSTLMARAEMQQGRLLRKADQPLWVDPQTGYVRRHVSPRSDLPLDLVRIELPAGKEVPMPASAYAFMRQLIWVLDGELVFVEGQTRHEMKEGDCLELGPPGDCVFKNESDRTCVYAVAVLSNS
;
A
#
# COMPACT_ATOMS: atom_id res chain seq x y z
N MET A 1 5.07 18.64 16.19
CA MET A 1 5.91 17.53 15.69
C MET A 1 6.24 16.45 16.73
N SER A 2 6.09 16.66 18.05
CA SER A 2 6.21 15.59 19.07
C SER A 2 5.05 14.58 19.04
N ASP A 3 3.86 15.07 18.72
CA ASP A 3 2.60 14.32 18.66
C ASP A 3 2.58 13.20 17.58
N LEU A 4 3.49 13.28 16.61
CA LEU A 4 3.49 12.40 15.44
C LEU A 4 4.17 11.05 15.69
N ALA A 5 5.29 11.07 16.41
CA ALA A 5 6.03 9.87 16.76
C ALA A 5 5.21 8.97 17.71
N GLU A 6 4.49 9.60 18.64
CA GLU A 6 3.58 8.93 19.57
C GLU A 6 2.37 8.32 18.84
N LYS A 7 1.72 9.06 17.93
CA LYS A 7 0.55 8.56 17.17
C LYS A 7 0.86 7.38 16.24
N ALA A 8 2.07 7.33 15.68
CA ALA A 8 2.46 6.26 14.76
C ALA A 8 3.21 5.09 15.43
N SER A 9 3.56 5.20 16.72
CA SER A 9 4.51 4.29 17.39
C SER A 9 5.83 4.14 16.62
N VAL A 10 6.33 5.24 16.02
CA VAL A 10 7.56 5.27 15.24
C VAL A 10 8.52 6.28 15.83
N SER A 11 9.82 5.95 15.91
CA SER A 11 10.81 6.89 16.45
C SER A 11 10.94 8.15 15.60
N ARG A 12 11.17 9.29 16.26
CA ARG A 12 11.35 10.60 15.62
C ARG A 12 12.50 10.61 14.61
N ALA A 13 13.57 9.87 14.88
CA ALA A 13 14.69 9.71 13.97
C ALA A 13 14.29 9.02 12.65
N MET A 14 13.34 8.09 12.71
CA MET A 14 12.85 7.37 11.53
C MET A 14 11.93 8.25 10.68
N ILE A 15 11.06 9.04 11.32
CA ILE A 15 10.23 10.06 10.63
C ILE A 15 11.12 11.07 9.91
N PHE A 16 12.17 11.57 10.58
CA PHE A 16 13.07 12.56 10.02
C PHE A 16 13.84 12.05 8.79
N LYS A 17 14.25 10.76 8.79
CA LYS A 17 14.88 10.12 7.63
C LYS A 17 13.92 9.96 6.44
N VAL A 18 12.65 9.67 6.71
CA VAL A 18 11.60 9.60 5.68
C VAL A 18 11.32 10.97 5.09
N GLU A 19 11.19 12.02 5.92
CA GLU A 19 10.97 13.40 5.47
C GLU A 19 12.10 13.96 4.59
N ARG A 20 13.34 13.51 4.83
CA ARG A 20 14.51 13.94 4.05
C ARG A 20 14.82 13.05 2.85
N ALA A 21 13.99 12.04 2.56
CA ALA A 21 14.25 11.01 1.55
C ALA A 21 15.61 10.28 1.74
N GLU A 22 16.18 10.32 2.96
CA GLU A 22 17.48 9.73 3.29
C GLU A 22 17.42 8.18 3.35
N SER A 23 16.23 7.60 3.51
CA SER A 23 15.99 6.16 3.40
C SER A 23 14.55 5.86 2.99
N SER A 24 14.35 4.91 2.08
CA SER A 24 13.01 4.40 1.76
C SER A 24 12.46 3.57 2.93
N PRO A 25 11.29 3.92 3.51
CA PRO A 25 10.66 3.14 4.59
C PRO A 25 10.17 1.77 4.07
N THR A 26 9.94 0.79 4.95
CA THR A 26 9.30 -0.51 4.61
C THR A 26 7.77 -0.38 4.48
N ALA A 27 7.09 -1.38 3.90
CA ALA A 27 5.63 -1.36 3.75
C ALA A 27 4.92 -1.23 5.09
N THR A 28 5.34 -2.02 6.07
CA THR A 28 4.79 -2.00 7.43
C THR A 28 4.94 -0.62 8.08
N LEU A 29 6.08 0.04 7.88
CA LEU A 29 6.31 1.39 8.41
C LEU A 29 5.40 2.43 7.73
N LEU A 30 5.27 2.38 6.41
CA LEU A 30 4.34 3.24 5.67
C LEU A 30 2.88 3.01 6.08
N GLY A 31 2.47 1.77 6.33
CA GLY A 31 1.14 1.42 6.83
C GLY A 31 0.86 2.05 8.19
N LYS A 32 1.82 2.02 9.12
CA LYS A 32 1.69 2.69 10.43
C LYS A 32 1.53 4.20 10.30
N LEU A 33 2.33 4.83 9.44
CA LEU A 33 2.21 6.27 9.17
C LEU A 33 0.86 6.60 8.54
N SER A 34 0.41 5.81 7.55
CA SER A 34 -0.88 5.97 6.89
C SER A 34 -2.03 6.04 7.91
N GLY A 35 -2.08 5.10 8.84
CA GLY A 35 -3.09 5.10 9.91
C GLY A 35 -2.97 6.26 10.88
N ALA A 36 -1.75 6.64 11.28
CA ALA A 36 -1.53 7.77 12.20
C ALA A 36 -1.96 9.12 11.61
N PHE A 37 -1.89 9.27 10.29
CA PHE A 37 -2.26 10.50 9.58
C PHE A 37 -3.67 10.48 9.00
N GLY A 38 -4.33 9.32 8.94
CA GLY A 38 -5.59 9.16 8.19
C GLY A 38 -5.41 9.40 6.68
N LEU A 39 -4.19 9.24 6.16
CA LEU A 39 -3.85 9.45 4.75
C LEU A 39 -3.58 8.10 4.10
N SER A 40 -3.96 7.91 2.83
CA SER A 40 -3.55 6.72 2.09
C SER A 40 -2.02 6.65 1.98
N MET A 41 -1.44 5.44 1.91
CA MET A 41 -0.01 5.28 1.62
C MET A 41 0.38 6.00 0.33
N SER A 42 -0.53 6.02 -0.66
CA SER A 42 -0.39 6.77 -1.91
C SER A 42 -0.19 8.26 -1.64
N THR A 43 -1.01 8.87 -0.79
CA THR A 43 -0.91 10.29 -0.42
C THR A 43 0.40 10.61 0.30
N LEU A 44 0.89 9.70 1.16
CA LEU A 44 2.19 9.85 1.82
C LEU A 44 3.36 9.80 0.83
N MET A 45 3.26 8.94 -0.20
CA MET A 45 4.29 8.79 -1.24
C MET A 45 4.26 9.90 -2.30
N ALA A 46 3.07 10.40 -2.63
CA ALA A 46 2.86 11.35 -3.74
C ALA A 46 3.33 12.78 -3.45
N ARG A 47 3.95 13.06 -2.30
CA ARG A 47 4.18 14.43 -1.81
C ARG A 47 5.36 15.19 -2.44
N ALA A 48 5.86 14.79 -3.61
CA ALA A 48 6.93 15.53 -4.28
C ALA A 48 6.71 15.83 -5.77
N GLU A 49 6.06 14.98 -6.60
CA GLU A 49 6.24 15.10 -8.06
C GLU A 49 5.05 14.67 -8.95
N MET A 50 3.79 14.82 -8.54
CA MET A 50 2.66 14.52 -9.45
C MET A 50 2.20 15.75 -10.23
N GLN A 51 2.44 15.76 -11.55
CA GLN A 51 1.92 16.79 -12.46
C GLN A 51 0.38 16.80 -12.49
N GLN A 52 -0.20 18.00 -12.62
CA GLN A 52 -1.65 18.19 -12.72
C GLN A 52 -2.19 17.65 -14.05
N GLY A 53 -3.31 16.92 -14.04
CA GLY A 53 -3.99 16.45 -15.26
C GLY A 53 -4.84 15.19 -15.05
N ARG A 54 -5.73 14.89 -16.01
CA ARG A 54 -6.60 13.68 -15.97
C ARG A 54 -5.93 12.41 -16.47
N LEU A 55 -4.72 12.51 -17.02
CA LEU A 55 -3.99 11.39 -17.61
C LEU A 55 -2.61 11.27 -16.97
N LEU A 56 -2.37 10.14 -16.31
CA LEU A 56 -1.07 9.78 -15.76
C LEU A 56 -0.46 8.63 -16.58
N ARG A 57 0.60 8.90 -17.32
CA ARG A 57 1.26 7.88 -18.16
C ARG A 57 2.07 6.93 -17.29
N LYS A 58 2.20 5.67 -17.73
CA LYS A 58 2.96 4.63 -17.02
C LYS A 58 4.38 5.05 -16.63
N ALA A 59 5.07 5.79 -17.50
CA ALA A 59 6.43 6.28 -17.26
C ALA A 59 6.50 7.29 -16.10
N ASP A 60 5.41 8.03 -15.87
CA ASP A 60 5.32 9.09 -14.86
C ASP A 60 4.61 8.60 -13.59
N GLN A 61 4.18 7.34 -13.54
CA GLN A 61 3.51 6.77 -12.38
C GLN A 61 4.51 6.57 -11.23
N PRO A 62 4.28 7.21 -10.06
CA PRO A 62 5.16 7.06 -8.91
C PRO A 62 5.32 5.60 -8.52
N LEU A 63 6.56 5.21 -8.25
CA LEU A 63 6.94 3.86 -7.88
C LEU A 63 7.70 3.89 -6.57
N TRP A 64 7.33 2.97 -5.68
CA TRP A 64 8.07 2.68 -4.46
C TRP A 64 8.35 1.19 -4.42
N VAL A 65 9.55 0.84 -3.95
CA VAL A 65 9.97 -0.54 -3.75
C VAL A 65 10.22 -0.74 -2.27
N ASP A 66 9.62 -1.78 -1.70
CA ASP A 66 9.94 -2.20 -0.35
C ASP A 66 11.37 -2.75 -0.33
N PRO A 67 12.31 -2.12 0.41
CA PRO A 67 13.69 -2.58 0.46
C PRO A 67 13.84 -3.96 1.11
N GLN A 68 12.86 -4.43 1.89
CA GLN A 68 12.92 -5.72 2.57
C GLN A 68 12.44 -6.88 1.70
N THR A 69 11.38 -6.66 0.92
CA THR A 69 10.69 -7.74 0.19
C THR A 69 10.85 -7.66 -1.32
N GLY A 70 11.25 -6.49 -1.86
CA GLY A 70 11.21 -6.22 -3.30
C GLY A 70 9.80 -6.03 -3.85
N TYR A 71 8.78 -5.97 -2.97
CA TYR A 71 7.41 -5.57 -3.30
C TYR A 71 7.44 -4.22 -4.01
N VAL A 72 6.84 -4.15 -5.20
CA VAL A 72 6.78 -2.91 -5.97
C VAL A 72 5.36 -2.36 -5.92
N ARG A 73 5.23 -1.11 -5.46
CA ARG A 73 3.98 -0.35 -5.45
C ARG A 73 4.03 0.76 -6.47
N ARG A 74 3.14 0.69 -7.46
CA ARG A 74 2.98 1.73 -8.47
C ARG A 74 1.63 2.42 -8.28
N HIS A 75 1.65 3.75 -8.17
CA HIS A 75 0.42 4.53 -8.12
C HIS A 75 -0.07 4.82 -9.53
N VAL A 76 -1.27 4.32 -9.87
CA VAL A 76 -1.81 4.30 -11.23
C VAL A 76 -2.78 5.45 -11.48
N SER A 77 -3.60 5.80 -10.49
CA SER A 77 -4.56 6.89 -10.59
C SER A 77 -3.86 8.26 -10.67
N PRO A 78 -4.36 9.20 -11.49
CA PRO A 78 -3.92 10.59 -11.40
C PRO A 78 -4.42 11.22 -10.10
N ARG A 79 -3.73 12.25 -9.62
CA ARG A 79 -4.23 13.07 -8.52
C ARG A 79 -5.49 13.81 -8.97
N SER A 80 -6.61 13.56 -8.30
CA SER A 80 -7.89 14.22 -8.57
C SER A 80 -8.69 14.38 -7.28
N ASP A 81 -9.86 15.00 -7.38
CA ASP A 81 -10.88 15.09 -6.32
C ASP A 81 -11.72 13.81 -6.17
N LEU A 82 -11.53 12.83 -7.07
CA LEU A 82 -12.13 11.51 -6.93
C LEU A 82 -11.56 10.83 -5.67
N PRO A 83 -12.41 10.33 -4.75
CA PRO A 83 -11.96 9.71 -3.50
C PRO A 83 -11.43 8.28 -3.70
N LEU A 84 -10.79 8.00 -4.84
CA LEU A 84 -10.32 6.69 -5.25
C LEU A 84 -8.84 6.75 -5.64
N ASP A 85 -8.02 5.96 -4.96
CA ASP A 85 -6.66 5.66 -5.37
C ASP A 85 -6.60 4.27 -6.00
N LEU A 86 -6.01 4.18 -7.20
CA LEU A 86 -5.72 2.90 -7.84
C LEU A 86 -4.22 2.62 -7.79
N VAL A 87 -3.87 1.45 -7.29
CA VAL A 87 -2.49 1.04 -7.08
C VAL A 87 -2.26 -0.31 -7.72
N ARG A 88 -1.18 -0.46 -8.47
CA ARG A 88 -0.72 -1.75 -8.99
C ARG A 88 0.46 -2.23 -8.16
N ILE A 89 0.39 -3.49 -7.75
CA ILE A 89 1.40 -4.17 -6.97
C ILE A 89 2.05 -5.27 -7.79
N GLU A 90 3.36 -5.44 -7.61
CA GLU A 90 4.08 -6.66 -7.96
C GLU A 90 4.68 -7.25 -6.68
N LEU A 91 4.27 -8.47 -6.32
CA LEU A 91 4.77 -9.19 -5.15
C LEU A 91 5.66 -10.35 -5.64
N PRO A 92 6.98 -10.30 -5.38
CA PRO A 92 7.88 -11.35 -5.85
C PRO A 92 7.54 -12.73 -5.28
N ALA A 93 7.98 -13.78 -6.00
CA ALA A 93 7.80 -15.17 -5.59
C ALA A 93 8.30 -15.43 -4.16
N GLY A 94 7.55 -16.22 -3.39
CA GLY A 94 7.88 -16.60 -2.02
C GLY A 94 7.94 -15.45 -1.00
N LYS A 95 7.44 -14.26 -1.34
CA LYS A 95 7.46 -13.10 -0.44
C LYS A 95 6.12 -12.89 0.25
N GLU A 96 6.21 -12.34 1.46
CA GLU A 96 5.06 -11.89 2.24
C GLU A 96 5.28 -10.48 2.75
N VAL A 97 4.17 -9.74 2.87
CA VAL A 97 4.14 -8.35 3.34
C VAL A 97 3.09 -8.25 4.44
N PRO A 98 3.50 -8.21 5.73
CA PRO A 98 2.57 -7.96 6.81
C PRO A 98 2.16 -6.48 6.83
N MET A 99 0.86 -6.25 6.99
CA MET A 99 0.26 -4.93 7.02
C MET A 99 -0.56 -4.77 8.30
N PRO A 100 -0.33 -3.71 9.09
CA PRO A 100 -1.12 -3.47 10.29
C PRO A 100 -2.54 -3.01 9.93
N ALA A 101 -3.51 -3.27 10.81
CA ALA A 101 -4.88 -2.77 10.69
C ALA A 101 -4.95 -1.26 10.41
N SER A 102 -3.99 -0.52 10.97
CA SER A 102 -3.88 0.93 10.80
C SER A 102 -3.68 1.36 9.33
N ALA A 103 -3.12 0.50 8.47
CA ALA A 103 -2.89 0.81 7.07
C ALA A 103 -4.18 1.02 6.25
N TYR A 104 -5.32 0.54 6.77
CA TYR A 104 -6.62 0.72 6.13
C TYR A 104 -7.75 1.00 7.13
N ALA A 105 -7.41 1.46 8.33
CA ALA A 105 -8.35 1.73 9.42
C ALA A 105 -9.51 2.68 9.04
N PHE A 106 -9.28 3.58 8.09
CA PHE A 106 -10.22 4.62 7.69
C PHE A 106 -10.56 4.57 6.19
N MET A 107 -10.29 3.44 5.53
CA MET A 107 -10.42 3.29 4.08
C MET A 107 -11.05 1.94 3.75
N ARG A 108 -11.89 1.90 2.71
CA ARG A 108 -12.34 0.64 2.12
C ARG A 108 -11.40 0.24 1.00
N GLN A 109 -11.14 -1.05 0.86
CA GLN A 109 -10.21 -1.55 -0.15
C GLN A 109 -10.77 -2.77 -0.87
N LEU A 110 -10.51 -2.82 -2.17
CA LEU A 110 -10.64 -4.03 -2.99
C LEU A 110 -9.25 -4.48 -3.41
N ILE A 111 -9.01 -5.78 -3.35
CA ILE A 111 -7.88 -6.46 -4.00
C ILE A 111 -8.40 -7.12 -5.25
N TRP A 112 -7.75 -6.90 -6.40
CA TRP A 112 -8.07 -7.58 -7.65
C TRP A 112 -6.80 -8.20 -8.25
N VAL A 113 -6.75 -9.52 -8.38
CA VAL A 113 -5.59 -10.22 -8.96
C VAL A 113 -5.61 -10.08 -10.47
N LEU A 114 -4.53 -9.52 -11.02
CA LEU A 114 -4.39 -9.25 -12.45
C LEU A 114 -3.59 -10.33 -13.19
N ASP A 115 -2.65 -10.97 -12.49
CA ASP A 115 -1.81 -12.05 -13.00
C ASP A 115 -1.20 -12.83 -11.82
N GLY A 116 -1.16 -14.16 -11.93
CA GLY A 116 -0.63 -15.05 -10.90
C GLY A 116 -1.62 -15.34 -9.76
N GLU A 117 -1.09 -15.65 -8.57
CA GLU A 117 -1.85 -16.11 -7.41
C GLU A 117 -1.45 -15.33 -6.15
N LEU A 118 -2.46 -14.92 -5.38
CA LEU A 118 -2.29 -14.17 -4.14
C LEU A 118 -2.97 -14.90 -3.00
N VAL A 119 -2.26 -15.04 -1.88
CA VAL A 119 -2.85 -15.44 -0.61
C VAL A 119 -2.99 -14.20 0.26
N PHE A 120 -4.21 -13.91 0.72
CA PHE A 120 -4.49 -12.86 1.67
C PHE A 120 -4.97 -13.47 2.98
N VAL A 121 -4.27 -13.18 4.08
CA VAL A 121 -4.61 -13.68 5.42
C VAL A 121 -5.04 -12.51 6.30
N GLU A 122 -6.24 -12.59 6.87
CA GLU A 122 -6.76 -11.61 7.84
C GLU A 122 -7.33 -12.36 9.06
N GLY A 123 -6.78 -12.08 10.25
CA GLY A 123 -7.14 -12.84 11.45
C GLY A 123 -6.92 -14.35 11.27
N GLN A 124 -8.01 -15.13 11.30
CA GLN A 124 -8.01 -16.59 11.07
C GLN A 124 -8.42 -16.98 9.64
N THR A 125 -8.85 -16.01 8.83
CA THR A 125 -9.34 -16.24 7.48
C THR A 125 -8.18 -16.21 6.50
N ARG A 126 -8.13 -17.21 5.62
CA ARG A 126 -7.17 -17.30 4.52
C ARG A 126 -7.94 -17.33 3.21
N HIS A 127 -7.69 -16.35 2.38
CA HIS A 127 -8.24 -16.23 1.03
C HIS A 127 -7.17 -16.61 0.02
N GLU A 128 -7.42 -17.61 -0.80
CA GLU A 128 -6.55 -17.99 -1.92
C GLU A 128 -7.18 -17.47 -3.21
N MET A 129 -6.55 -16.47 -3.81
CA MET A 129 -7.08 -15.72 -4.94
C MET A 129 -6.27 -16.03 -6.19
N LYS A 130 -6.96 -16.29 -7.31
CA LYS A 130 -6.37 -16.51 -8.62
C LYS A 130 -6.60 -15.30 -9.52
N GLU A 131 -5.94 -15.29 -10.68
CA GLU A 131 -6.17 -14.29 -11.72
C GLU A 131 -7.66 -14.07 -11.99
N GLY A 132 -8.08 -12.79 -11.93
CA GLY A 132 -9.47 -12.38 -12.11
C GLY A 132 -10.27 -12.25 -10.81
N ASP A 133 -9.85 -12.88 -9.72
CA ASP A 133 -10.57 -12.83 -8.44
C ASP A 133 -10.45 -11.44 -7.79
N CYS A 134 -11.54 -11.02 -7.14
CA CYS A 134 -11.64 -9.74 -6.43
C CYS A 134 -12.15 -9.96 -5.01
N LEU A 135 -11.49 -9.34 -4.03
CA LEU A 135 -11.82 -9.43 -2.61
C LEU A 135 -12.02 -8.04 -2.04
N GLU A 136 -13.15 -7.83 -1.36
CA GLU A 136 -13.32 -6.67 -0.48
C GLU A 136 -12.76 -6.99 0.91
N LEU A 137 -11.93 -6.10 1.43
CA LEU A 137 -11.41 -6.24 2.79
C LEU A 137 -12.54 -5.99 3.80
N GLY A 138 -12.58 -6.84 4.83
CA GLY A 138 -13.47 -6.66 5.97
C GLY A 138 -13.06 -5.48 6.87
N PRO A 139 -13.63 -5.41 8.09
CA PRO A 139 -13.21 -4.44 9.09
C PRO A 139 -11.69 -4.44 9.30
N PRO A 140 -11.09 -3.27 9.62
CA PRO A 140 -9.64 -3.16 9.80
C PRO A 140 -9.08 -4.19 10.78
N GLY A 141 -8.13 -5.00 10.31
CA GLY A 141 -7.43 -6.02 11.07
C GLY A 141 -6.00 -6.17 10.59
N ASP A 142 -5.14 -6.76 11.42
CA ASP A 142 -3.79 -7.10 10.95
C ASP A 142 -3.90 -8.20 9.89
N CYS A 143 -3.21 -7.98 8.77
CA CYS A 143 -3.29 -8.87 7.62
C CYS A 143 -1.93 -9.11 6.98
N VAL A 144 -1.84 -10.14 6.16
CA VAL A 144 -0.62 -10.49 5.43
C VAL A 144 -0.98 -10.81 3.99
N PHE A 145 -0.29 -10.13 3.07
CA PHE A 145 -0.27 -10.49 1.66
C PHE A 145 0.87 -11.47 1.43
N LYS A 146 0.61 -12.61 0.81
CA LYS A 146 1.63 -13.62 0.51
C LYS A 146 1.54 -14.04 -0.94
N ASN A 147 2.71 -14.20 -1.55
CA ASN A 147 2.86 -14.94 -2.78
C ASN A 147 3.62 -16.22 -2.46
N GLU A 148 2.88 -17.33 -2.32
CA GLU A 148 3.45 -18.65 -2.03
C GLU A 148 3.88 -19.41 -3.30
N SER A 149 3.66 -18.81 -4.48
CA SER A 149 4.06 -19.37 -5.77
C SER A 149 5.52 -19.08 -6.12
N ASP A 150 5.99 -19.64 -7.23
CA ASP A 150 7.32 -19.49 -7.80
C ASP A 150 7.42 -18.37 -8.85
N ARG A 151 6.34 -17.64 -9.12
CA ARG A 151 6.28 -16.51 -10.06
C ARG A 151 5.82 -15.23 -9.36
N THR A 152 6.13 -14.08 -9.93
CA THR A 152 5.61 -12.80 -9.43
C THR A 152 4.09 -12.77 -9.53
N CYS A 153 3.40 -12.34 -8.48
CA CYS A 153 1.98 -12.03 -8.50
C CYS A 153 1.78 -10.54 -8.77
N VAL A 154 0.85 -10.21 -9.65
CA VAL A 154 0.44 -8.83 -9.96
C VAL A 154 -1.01 -8.64 -9.54
N TYR A 155 -1.26 -7.63 -8.71
CA TYR A 155 -2.62 -7.30 -8.29
C TYR A 155 -2.83 -5.81 -8.20
N ALA A 156 -4.08 -5.37 -8.34
CA ALA A 156 -4.49 -4.01 -8.08
C ALA A 156 -5.08 -3.90 -6.67
N VAL A 157 -4.86 -2.75 -6.04
CA VAL A 157 -5.60 -2.33 -4.85
C VAL A 157 -6.33 -1.05 -5.21
N ALA A 158 -7.65 -1.08 -5.10
CA ALA A 158 -8.49 0.11 -5.20
C ALA A 158 -8.81 0.57 -3.78
N VAL A 159 -8.37 1.78 -3.42
CA VAL A 159 -8.54 2.35 -2.10
C VAL A 159 -9.55 3.48 -2.19
N LEU A 160 -10.66 3.33 -1.48
CA LEU A 160 -11.69 4.35 -1.34
C LEU A 160 -11.46 5.07 -0.01
N SER A 161 -11.11 6.35 -0.07
CA SER A 161 -11.01 7.21 1.11
C SER A 161 -12.38 7.77 1.47
N ASN A 162 -12.72 7.81 2.76
CA ASN A 162 -13.91 8.53 3.19
C ASN A 162 -13.66 10.04 3.05
N SER A 163 -14.61 10.72 2.39
CA SER A 163 -14.71 12.17 2.30
C SER A 163 -15.11 12.80 3.63
#